data_AF-A0A926BUQ0-F1
#
_entry.id   AF-A0A926BUQ0-F1
#
_cell.length_a   1.000
_cell.length_b   1.000
_cell.length_c   1.000
_cell.angle_alpha   90.00
_cell.angle_beta   90.00
_cell.angle_gamma   90.00
#
_symmetry.space_group_name_H-M   'P 1'
#
loop_
_entity.id
_entity.type
_entity.pdbx_description
1 polymer ?
#
loop_
_entity_poly.entity_id
_entity_poly.type
_entity_poly.pdbx_seq_one_letter_code
_entity_poly.pdbx_strand_id
1 'polypeptide(L)'
;MAIATTAASAQEVPQRVEDVAFRLGVIGGYTRNTHDTRASVFTGGQECGGFNNGSGNGYVAGIVGEFPLVGTWLDLSALASFAERGGEFGDVTTAALPILDPNTNQYTELHRRHMYSAGLRAFIAELGVRVTPVASLPFYLRATTAIALPIGPTFEQREEILSPSGVLYPETNTVERDVASGTIVNTQQYAAVAGAIGYDIAIGQRLTIAPEVSYYFPLGDVTTTYRWRIATMQAAISAKWSFGGQVFEPIVEAPPPPPPVPPTPPDSRLAPLNKLALTQTIVTETFPILPYIFFDEGSPVLSPRYVQISGDARSTFSENLLPRRSLEAYYHLLNIVGRRLEENPLAKITLKGTADGREEKVPGAANNLARARAQVVKDYLVRSWDINPARIDVVTSDRPTHPSNPQYVEGVQENRRVEIASNGDDVLRPILHSRFNEYTSTPTTAEFATGATGPIDAWSMKVIAGSDAVWEQEGIGAPPERLKWQLDDAAIERVGRSIGTADSLRCVITLTPKSGEPVVRETAMPATKILQPYEVSRLSLIVFDFDRADINMQNRRMVSSFVAGSIATSSTASI
;
A
#
# COMPACT_ATOMS: atom_id res chain seq x y z
N MET A 1 79.10 27.02 -58.22
CA MET A 1 79.67 26.30 -57.06
C MET A 1 78.50 25.82 -56.22
N ALA A 2 78.48 24.53 -55.90
CA ALA A 2 77.54 23.81 -55.02
C ALA A 2 76.07 23.66 -55.49
N ILE A 3 75.36 22.56 -55.27
CA ILE A 3 75.60 21.18 -54.79
C ILE A 3 74.41 20.39 -55.37
N ALA A 4 74.64 19.18 -55.90
CA ALA A 4 73.57 18.25 -56.24
C ALA A 4 73.18 17.43 -55.00
N THR A 5 71.89 17.34 -54.71
CA THR A 5 71.36 16.37 -53.73
C THR A 5 70.05 15.81 -54.23
N THR A 6 70.04 14.48 -54.32
CA THR A 6 68.98 13.55 -54.68
C THR A 6 67.80 13.62 -53.69
N ALA A 7 66.57 13.70 -54.21
CA ALA A 7 65.35 13.43 -53.45
C ALA A 7 64.79 12.07 -53.90
N ALA A 8 64.83 11.10 -52.99
CA ALA A 8 64.18 9.81 -53.13
C ALA A 8 62.68 9.93 -52.85
N SER A 9 61.90 9.20 -53.63
CA SER A 9 60.46 9.03 -53.50
C SER A 9 60.09 8.41 -52.15
N ALA A 10 59.17 9.03 -51.42
CA ALA A 10 58.41 8.40 -50.36
C ALA A 10 56.93 8.37 -50.80
N GLN A 11 56.41 7.17 -51.06
CA GLN A 11 54.98 6.91 -51.21
C GLN A 11 54.27 7.24 -49.91
N GLU A 12 53.27 8.13 -49.96
CA GLU A 12 52.29 8.31 -48.90
C GLU A 12 51.52 7.01 -48.71
N VAL A 13 51.68 6.39 -47.52
CA VAL A 13 50.77 5.37 -47.02
C VAL A 13 49.55 6.10 -46.47
N PRO A 14 48.32 5.81 -46.94
CA PRO A 14 47.13 6.46 -46.40
C PRO A 14 46.92 6.01 -44.95
N GLN A 15 46.92 6.97 -44.02
CA GLN A 15 46.56 6.71 -42.62
C GLN A 15 45.13 6.16 -42.58
N ARG A 16 45.01 4.91 -42.14
CA ARG A 16 43.74 4.21 -41.95
C ARG A 16 43.06 4.77 -40.70
N VAL A 17 41.85 5.29 -40.87
CA VAL A 17 40.98 5.82 -39.82
C VAL A 17 40.78 4.76 -38.73
N GLU A 18 41.05 5.11 -37.47
CA GLU A 18 40.72 4.28 -36.31
C GLU A 18 39.21 4.30 -36.09
N ASP A 19 38.54 3.18 -36.38
CA ASP A 19 37.11 3.03 -36.11
C ASP A 19 36.88 2.73 -34.62
N VAL A 20 36.35 3.72 -33.88
CA VAL A 20 35.79 3.50 -32.53
C VAL A 20 34.61 2.53 -32.67
N ALA A 21 34.61 1.43 -31.93
CA ALA A 21 33.56 0.42 -31.99
C ALA A 21 32.35 0.76 -31.09
N PHE A 22 32.59 1.33 -29.90
CA PHE A 22 31.54 1.87 -29.01
C PHE A 22 32.16 2.69 -27.86
N ARG A 23 31.33 3.46 -27.15
CA ARG A 23 31.70 4.17 -25.93
C ARG A 23 30.83 3.72 -24.77
N LEU A 24 31.43 3.50 -23.59
CA LEU A 24 30.69 3.25 -22.34
C LEU A 24 31.18 4.22 -21.28
N GLY A 25 30.28 4.68 -20.42
CA GLY A 25 30.61 5.67 -19.43
C GLY A 25 29.66 5.74 -18.26
N VAL A 26 30.01 6.61 -17.33
CA VAL A 26 29.16 7.01 -16.22
C VAL A 26 28.71 8.46 -16.42
N ILE A 27 27.53 8.79 -15.93
CA ILE A 27 26.97 10.14 -15.98
C ILE A 27 26.49 10.53 -14.59
N GLY A 28 26.77 11.76 -14.21
CA GLY A 28 26.29 12.37 -12.96
C GLY A 28 25.82 13.79 -13.22
N GLY A 29 24.77 14.23 -12.54
CA GLY A 29 24.23 15.55 -12.79
C GLY A 29 23.22 16.03 -11.77
N TYR A 30 22.79 17.26 -11.98
CA TYR A 30 21.77 17.96 -11.22
C TYR A 30 20.54 18.21 -12.09
N THR A 31 19.37 18.15 -11.47
CA THR A 31 18.09 18.26 -12.18
C THR A 31 17.22 19.32 -11.53
N ARG A 32 16.55 20.12 -12.36
CA ARG A 32 15.49 21.05 -11.97
C ARG A 32 14.17 20.51 -12.52
N ASN A 33 13.32 20.06 -11.61
CA ASN A 33 12.05 19.43 -11.89
C ASN A 33 10.95 20.50 -11.79
N THR A 34 10.11 20.60 -12.82
CA THR A 34 8.90 21.43 -12.82
C THR A 34 7.71 20.49 -12.86
N HIS A 35 6.83 20.62 -11.89
CA HIS A 35 5.69 19.74 -11.74
C HIS A 35 4.40 20.47 -12.12
N ASP A 36 3.61 19.84 -13.00
CA ASP A 36 2.25 20.24 -13.34
C ASP A 36 1.29 19.22 -12.73
N THR A 37 0.52 19.62 -11.71
CA THR A 37 -0.35 18.71 -10.97
C THR A 37 -1.71 19.31 -10.69
N ARG A 38 -2.72 18.43 -10.61
CA ARG A 38 -4.07 18.73 -10.12
C ARG A 38 -4.39 17.97 -8.83
N ALA A 39 -3.36 17.59 -8.08
CA ALA A 39 -3.52 16.94 -6.78
C ALA A 39 -4.31 17.86 -5.83
N SER A 40 -5.32 17.29 -5.16
CA SER A 40 -6.10 18.02 -4.17
C SER A 40 -5.31 18.16 -2.87
N VAL A 41 -5.52 19.29 -2.19
CA VAL A 41 -4.92 19.59 -0.88
C VAL A 41 -5.39 18.59 0.21
N PHE A 42 -6.58 18.00 0.05
CA PHE A 42 -7.11 17.01 0.96
C PHE A 42 -7.66 15.81 0.20
N THR A 43 -7.10 14.63 0.43
CA THR A 43 -7.71 13.38 0.00
C THR A 43 -8.89 13.06 0.93
N GLY A 44 -10.10 13.45 0.54
CA GLY A 44 -11.35 13.14 1.26
C GLY A 44 -11.87 14.21 2.23
N GLY A 45 -11.34 15.44 2.20
CA GLY A 45 -11.86 16.58 2.98
C GLY A 45 -12.97 17.36 2.24
N GLN A 46 -13.71 18.21 2.97
CA GLN A 46 -14.72 19.11 2.39
C GLN A 46 -14.14 20.39 1.77
N GLU A 47 -12.84 20.63 1.91
CA GLU A 47 -12.19 21.83 1.37
C GLU A 47 -11.78 21.63 -0.10
N CYS A 48 -12.22 22.53 -0.98
CA CYS A 48 -11.84 22.55 -2.39
C CYS A 48 -10.51 23.32 -2.57
N GLY A 49 -9.51 22.67 -3.15
CA GLY A 49 -8.22 23.28 -3.46
C GLY A 49 -7.25 22.27 -4.07
N GLY A 50 -6.27 22.73 -4.85
CA GLY A 50 -5.20 21.90 -5.40
C GLY A 50 -3.84 22.48 -5.06
N PHE A 51 -2.83 21.63 -4.90
CA PHE A 51 -1.46 22.08 -4.63
C PHE A 51 -0.82 22.86 -5.80
N ASN A 52 -1.48 22.88 -6.98
CA ASN A 52 -1.05 23.54 -8.22
C ASN A 52 0.38 23.15 -8.63
N ASN A 53 0.98 23.92 -9.54
CA ASN A 53 2.30 23.62 -10.07
C ASN A 53 3.39 23.78 -8.99
N GLY A 54 4.38 22.89 -9.01
CA GLY A 54 5.48 22.85 -8.06
C GLY A 54 6.84 22.85 -8.74
N SER A 55 7.90 22.96 -7.94
CA SER A 55 9.26 22.81 -8.45
C SER A 55 10.14 22.07 -7.46
N GLY A 56 11.13 21.36 -7.99
CA GLY A 56 12.03 20.54 -7.21
C GLY A 56 13.42 20.52 -7.78
N ASN A 57 14.35 20.10 -6.95
CA ASN A 57 15.73 19.90 -7.31
C ASN A 57 16.09 18.45 -7.05
N GLY A 58 16.95 17.89 -7.88
CA GLY A 58 17.35 16.51 -7.76
C GLY A 58 18.71 16.24 -8.36
N TYR A 59 19.05 14.97 -8.37
CA TYR A 59 20.30 14.47 -8.91
C TYR A 59 20.01 13.30 -9.84
N VAL A 60 20.96 13.04 -10.73
CA VAL A 60 20.96 11.87 -11.60
C VAL A 60 22.32 11.22 -11.54
N ALA A 61 22.35 9.89 -11.50
CA ALA A 61 23.56 9.08 -11.62
C ALA A 61 23.25 7.85 -12.46
N GLY A 62 24.10 7.51 -13.43
CA GLY A 62 23.81 6.42 -14.34
C GLY A 62 24.99 5.97 -15.18
N ILE A 63 24.69 5.03 -16.07
CA ILE A 63 25.60 4.50 -17.08
C ILE A 63 25.09 4.84 -18.47
N VAL A 64 26.00 5.28 -19.34
CA VAL A 64 25.70 5.67 -20.72
C VAL A 64 26.48 4.80 -21.69
N GLY A 65 25.83 4.38 -22.77
CA GLY A 65 26.45 3.69 -23.90
C GLY A 65 26.14 4.41 -25.21
N GLU A 66 27.16 4.59 -26.04
CA GLU A 66 27.04 5.16 -27.39
C GLU A 66 27.62 4.16 -28.40
N PHE A 67 26.83 3.74 -29.37
CA PHE A 67 27.21 2.78 -30.41
C PHE A 67 27.13 3.45 -31.78
N PRO A 68 28.24 3.60 -32.52
CA PRO A 68 28.22 4.18 -33.85
C PRO A 68 27.28 3.41 -34.78
N LEU A 69 26.36 4.12 -35.45
CA LEU A 69 25.44 3.54 -36.43
C LEU A 69 25.89 3.83 -37.86
N VAL A 70 26.24 5.09 -38.15
CA VAL A 70 26.62 5.55 -39.49
C VAL A 70 27.77 6.52 -39.39
N GLY A 71 28.97 6.05 -39.75
CA GLY A 71 30.19 6.85 -39.67
C GLY A 71 30.42 7.41 -38.26
N THR A 72 30.99 8.61 -38.18
CA THR A 72 31.25 9.31 -36.91
C THR A 72 30.16 10.32 -36.54
N TRP A 73 29.08 10.43 -37.32
CA TRP A 73 28.10 11.52 -37.17
C TRP A 73 26.78 11.09 -36.52
N LEU A 74 26.49 9.80 -36.43
CA LEU A 74 25.27 9.25 -35.84
C LEU A 74 25.59 8.03 -34.98
N ASP A 75 25.24 8.13 -33.69
CA ASP A 75 25.35 7.05 -32.71
C ASP A 75 23.96 6.69 -32.16
N LEU A 76 23.76 5.40 -31.86
CA LEU A 76 22.72 4.95 -30.95
C LEU A 76 23.15 5.29 -29.52
N SER A 77 22.28 5.93 -28.74
CA SER A 77 22.54 6.28 -27.35
C SER A 77 21.56 5.56 -26.43
N ALA A 78 22.10 4.87 -25.44
CA ALA A 78 21.34 4.22 -24.38
C ALA A 78 21.85 4.71 -23.01
N LEU A 79 20.94 5.02 -22.09
CA LEU A 79 21.27 5.48 -20.74
C LEU A 79 20.37 4.79 -19.73
N ALA A 80 20.97 4.17 -18.71
CA ALA A 80 20.24 3.69 -17.54
C ALA A 80 20.68 4.50 -16.31
N SER A 81 19.74 5.14 -15.64
CA SER A 81 20.04 6.04 -14.53
C SER A 81 19.10 5.89 -13.35
N PHE A 82 19.59 6.30 -12.19
CA PHE A 82 18.80 6.55 -11.00
C PHE A 82 18.69 8.06 -10.82
N ALA A 83 17.47 8.57 -10.61
CA ALA A 83 17.24 10.01 -10.48
C ALA A 83 16.22 10.34 -9.38
N GLU A 84 16.43 11.48 -8.72
CA GLU A 84 15.45 12.11 -7.85
C GLU A 84 14.67 13.17 -8.64
N ARG A 85 13.38 12.91 -8.87
CA ARG A 85 12.47 13.78 -9.63
C ARG A 85 11.44 14.44 -8.72
N GLY A 86 11.61 14.40 -7.41
CA GLY A 86 10.74 15.03 -6.42
C GLY A 86 10.73 16.56 -6.47
N GLY A 87 9.86 17.17 -5.67
CA GLY A 87 9.70 18.62 -5.58
C GLY A 87 8.66 19.06 -4.56
N GLU A 88 8.60 20.37 -4.35
CA GLU A 88 7.69 21.03 -3.42
C GLU A 88 6.59 21.75 -4.19
N PHE A 89 5.40 21.69 -3.61
CA PHE A 89 4.17 22.29 -4.11
C PHE A 89 3.57 23.10 -2.98
N GLY A 90 2.85 24.15 -3.34
CA GLY A 90 2.11 24.89 -2.33
C GLY A 90 1.10 25.81 -2.97
N ASP A 91 -0.04 25.91 -2.30
CA ASP A 91 -1.05 26.90 -2.64
C ASP A 91 -1.55 27.58 -1.37
N VAL A 92 -1.93 28.85 -1.51
CA VAL A 92 -2.60 29.59 -0.44
C VAL A 92 -4.09 29.40 -0.64
N THR A 93 -4.71 28.62 0.23
CA THR A 93 -6.15 28.39 0.19
C THR A 93 -6.83 29.27 1.23
N THR A 94 -7.78 30.07 0.77
CA THR A 94 -8.71 30.80 1.62
C THR A 94 -9.99 29.99 1.72
N ALA A 95 -10.09 29.12 2.73
CA ALA A 95 -11.28 28.30 2.95
C ALA A 95 -12.48 29.12 3.48
N ALA A 96 -12.40 30.46 3.45
CA ALA A 96 -13.37 31.39 4.03
C ALA A 96 -13.78 31.03 5.47
N LEU A 97 -12.87 30.39 6.22
CA LEU A 97 -13.10 29.99 7.60
C LEU A 97 -12.98 31.23 8.49
N PRO A 98 -14.05 31.65 9.20
CA PRO A 98 -13.97 32.79 10.09
C PRO A 98 -13.17 32.41 11.35
N ILE A 99 -12.18 33.24 11.69
CA ILE A 99 -11.37 33.12 12.90
C ILE A 99 -11.29 34.46 13.62
N LEU A 100 -11.24 34.43 14.96
CA LEU A 100 -11.07 35.63 15.76
C LEU A 100 -9.63 36.14 15.64
N ASP A 101 -9.45 37.36 15.12
CA ASP A 101 -8.16 38.02 15.11
C ASP A 101 -7.83 38.52 16.53
N PRO A 102 -6.73 38.03 17.16
CA PRO A 102 -6.36 38.41 18.52
C PRO A 102 -5.98 39.89 18.67
N ASN A 103 -5.64 40.58 17.58
CA ASN A 103 -5.21 41.97 17.62
C ASN A 103 -6.39 42.96 17.52
N THR A 104 -7.40 42.61 16.72
CA THR A 104 -8.56 43.47 16.46
C THR A 104 -9.82 43.02 17.20
N ASN A 105 -9.82 41.78 17.73
CA ASN A 105 -10.96 41.14 18.38
C ASN A 105 -12.22 41.09 17.49
N GLN A 106 -12.01 40.99 16.17
CA GLN A 106 -13.05 40.81 15.17
C GLN A 106 -12.85 39.48 14.44
N TYR A 107 -13.95 38.89 13.96
CA TYR A 107 -13.85 37.72 13.09
C TYR A 107 -13.38 38.15 11.69
N THR A 108 -12.31 37.53 11.23
CA THR A 108 -11.74 37.71 9.89
C THR A 108 -11.54 36.36 9.22
N GLU A 109 -11.18 36.35 7.94
CA GLU A 109 -10.90 35.12 7.22
C GLU A 109 -9.51 34.57 7.58
N LEU A 110 -9.46 33.27 7.83
CA LEU A 110 -8.22 32.54 8.03
C LEU A 110 -7.55 32.26 6.67
N HIS A 111 -6.36 32.82 6.48
CA HIS A 111 -5.52 32.53 5.32
C HIS A 111 -4.45 31.50 5.69
N ARG A 112 -4.44 30.36 5.01
CA ARG A 112 -3.44 29.31 5.22
C ARG A 112 -2.75 28.94 3.92
N ARG A 113 -1.48 28.59 4.03
CA ARG A 113 -0.72 27.93 2.97
C ARG A 113 -0.66 26.44 3.27
N HIS A 114 -1.01 25.64 2.28
CA HIS A 114 -0.77 24.20 2.33
C HIS A 114 0.46 23.92 1.48
N MET A 115 1.41 23.19 2.05
CA MET A 115 2.64 22.77 1.39
C MET A 115 2.63 21.24 1.27
N TYR A 116 3.04 20.75 0.11
CA TYR A 116 3.23 19.33 -0.15
C TYR A 116 4.63 19.13 -0.68
N SER A 117 5.36 18.18 -0.12
CA SER A 117 6.71 17.83 -0.55
C SER A 117 6.72 16.38 -1.01
N ALA A 118 7.02 16.14 -2.29
CA ALA A 118 7.09 14.80 -2.86
C ALA A 118 8.54 14.35 -3.04
N GLY A 119 8.85 13.16 -2.54
CA GLY A 119 10.07 12.41 -2.90
C GLY A 119 9.74 11.41 -4.01
N LEU A 120 10.37 11.56 -5.18
CA LEU A 120 10.13 10.73 -6.37
C LEU A 120 11.45 10.22 -6.93
N ARG A 121 11.95 9.15 -6.34
CA ARG A 121 13.10 8.41 -6.85
C ARG A 121 12.65 7.50 -7.97
N ALA A 122 13.42 7.41 -9.05
CA ALA A 122 13.08 6.53 -10.17
C ALA A 122 14.32 5.91 -10.82
N PHE A 123 14.16 4.68 -11.31
CA PHE A 123 15.03 4.16 -12.37
C PHE A 123 14.53 4.67 -13.71
N ILE A 124 15.41 5.25 -14.51
CA ILE A 124 15.10 5.80 -15.83
C ILE A 124 15.94 5.08 -16.87
N ALA A 125 15.26 4.46 -17.83
CA ALA A 125 15.87 3.89 -19.02
C ALA A 125 15.61 4.81 -20.21
N GLU A 126 16.66 5.19 -20.92
CA GLU A 126 16.60 6.01 -22.12
C GLU A 126 17.18 5.27 -23.32
N LEU A 127 16.56 5.50 -24.47
CA LEU A 127 17.04 5.03 -25.76
C LEU A 127 16.76 6.09 -26.82
N GLY A 128 17.74 6.33 -27.68
CA GLY A 128 17.57 7.19 -28.83
C GLY A 128 18.86 7.39 -29.60
N VAL A 129 19.01 8.57 -30.19
CA VAL A 129 20.11 8.86 -31.11
C VAL A 129 20.91 10.08 -30.67
N ARG A 130 22.19 10.05 -30.99
CA ARG A 130 23.12 11.15 -30.83
C ARG A 130 23.67 11.50 -32.20
N VAL A 131 23.66 12.78 -32.54
CA VAL A 131 24.19 13.31 -33.80
C VAL A 131 25.27 14.35 -33.53
N THR A 132 26.35 14.33 -34.30
CA THR A 132 27.38 15.38 -34.31
C THR A 132 27.25 16.16 -35.63
N PRO A 133 26.53 17.29 -35.65
CA PRO A 133 26.12 17.93 -36.91
C PRO A 133 27.28 18.51 -37.72
N VAL A 134 28.37 18.89 -37.05
CA VAL A 134 29.54 19.53 -37.64
C VAL A 134 30.79 18.75 -37.23
N ALA A 135 31.41 18.04 -38.16
CA ALA A 135 32.56 17.18 -37.86
C ALA A 135 33.78 17.91 -37.27
N SER A 136 33.91 19.23 -37.53
CA SER A 136 34.99 20.07 -37.00
C SER A 136 34.73 20.66 -35.61
N LEU A 137 33.51 20.53 -35.09
CA LEU A 137 33.13 21.06 -33.78
C LEU A 137 32.71 19.90 -32.88
N PRO A 138 33.24 19.80 -31.65
CA PRO A 138 32.93 18.66 -30.78
C PRO A 138 31.56 18.82 -30.06
N PHE A 139 30.59 19.50 -30.68
CA PHE A 139 29.23 19.58 -30.17
C PHE A 139 28.38 18.43 -30.71
N TYR A 140 27.48 17.92 -29.87
CA TYR A 140 26.51 16.92 -30.26
C TYR A 140 25.11 17.29 -29.79
N LEU A 141 24.12 16.77 -30.51
CA LEU A 141 22.72 16.80 -30.11
C LEU A 141 22.28 15.37 -29.81
N ARG A 142 21.46 15.19 -28.77
CA ARG A 142 20.91 13.89 -28.40
C ARG A 142 19.40 13.98 -28.32
N ALA A 143 18.71 13.00 -28.87
CA ALA A 143 17.26 12.88 -28.81
C ALA A 143 16.91 11.48 -28.31
N THR A 144 16.27 11.37 -27.15
CA THR A 144 15.92 10.09 -26.53
C THR A 144 14.45 10.03 -26.15
N THR A 145 13.96 8.80 -26.09
CA THR A 145 12.77 8.43 -25.32
C THR A 145 13.23 7.93 -23.96
N ALA A 146 12.47 8.22 -22.92
CA ALA A 146 12.77 7.85 -21.54
C ALA A 146 11.55 7.19 -20.90
N ILE A 147 11.77 6.10 -20.17
CA ILE A 147 10.77 5.44 -19.32
C ILE A 147 11.28 5.50 -17.89
N ALA A 148 10.48 6.07 -17.00
CA ALA A 148 10.77 6.19 -15.59
C ALA A 148 9.90 5.24 -14.76
N LEU A 149 10.55 4.55 -13.82
CA LEU A 149 9.97 3.59 -12.88
C LEU A 149 10.15 4.14 -11.46
N PRO A 150 9.11 4.74 -10.84
CA PRO A 150 9.16 5.24 -9.47
C PRO A 150 9.50 4.14 -8.44
N ILE A 151 10.26 4.50 -7.40
CA ILE A 151 10.74 3.60 -6.35
C ILE A 151 10.50 4.26 -4.99
N GLY A 152 9.63 3.66 -4.18
CA GLY A 152 9.32 4.16 -2.83
C GLY A 152 8.95 5.65 -2.80
N PRO A 153 7.96 6.10 -3.59
CA PRO A 153 7.57 7.50 -3.62
C PRO A 153 6.96 7.91 -2.28
N THR A 154 7.41 9.04 -1.72
CA THR A 154 6.99 9.54 -0.40
C THR A 154 6.40 10.93 -0.50
N PHE A 155 5.57 11.30 0.48
CA PHE A 155 5.11 12.66 0.64
C PHE A 155 5.10 13.13 2.09
N GLU A 156 5.25 14.44 2.26
CA GLU A 156 5.01 15.16 3.49
C GLU A 156 4.08 16.35 3.19
N GLN A 157 3.11 16.60 4.06
CA GLN A 157 2.17 17.71 3.95
C GLN A 157 2.21 18.56 5.21
N ARG A 158 2.34 19.88 5.01
CA ARG A 158 2.38 20.89 6.07
C ARG A 158 1.36 21.99 5.82
N GLU A 159 0.97 22.64 6.89
CA GLU A 159 0.09 23.81 6.87
C GLU A 159 0.71 24.96 7.65
N GLU A 160 0.64 26.16 7.09
CA GLU A 160 1.13 27.41 7.69
C GLU A 160 -0.01 28.44 7.73
N ILE A 161 -0.23 29.07 8.89
CA ILE A 161 -1.16 30.19 9.06
C ILE A 161 -0.47 31.48 8.64
N LEU A 162 -1.03 32.17 7.65
CA LEU A 162 -0.49 33.43 7.13
C LEU A 162 -1.18 34.66 7.76
N SER A 163 -2.48 34.56 8.05
CA SER A 163 -3.28 35.66 8.60
C SER A 163 -4.53 35.13 9.30
N PRO A 164 -4.98 35.74 10.42
CA PRO A 164 -4.41 36.92 11.08
C PRO A 164 -3.15 36.59 11.92
N SER A 165 -2.28 37.58 12.10
CA SER A 165 -1.03 37.40 12.85
C SER A 165 -1.29 37.15 14.33
N GLY A 166 -0.53 36.24 14.95
CA GLY A 166 -0.69 35.86 16.35
C GLY A 166 -1.66 34.71 16.60
N VAL A 167 -2.31 34.17 15.56
CA VAL A 167 -3.01 32.88 15.64
C VAL A 167 -2.01 31.74 15.50
N LEU A 168 -2.10 30.76 16.40
CA LEU A 168 -1.24 29.57 16.44
C LEU A 168 -2.10 28.31 16.47
N TYR A 169 -1.56 27.21 15.97
CA TYR A 169 -2.17 25.90 16.15
C TYR A 169 -2.10 25.49 17.63
N PRO A 170 -3.20 25.05 18.27
CA PRO A 170 -3.22 24.70 19.69
C PRO A 170 -2.25 23.58 20.07
N GLU A 171 -2.01 22.63 19.16
CA GLU A 171 -1.21 21.44 19.42
C GLU A 171 0.30 21.73 19.42
N THR A 172 0.75 22.58 18.48
CA THR A 172 2.17 22.89 18.27
C THR A 172 2.59 24.22 18.88
N ASN A 173 1.63 25.08 19.21
CA ASN A 173 1.86 26.47 19.61
C ASN A 173 2.75 27.23 18.60
N THR A 174 2.60 26.89 17.31
CA THR A 174 3.30 27.51 16.19
C THR A 174 2.31 27.89 15.07
N VAL A 175 2.75 28.72 14.13
CA VAL A 175 1.98 29.04 12.91
C VAL A 175 1.98 27.87 11.91
N GLU A 176 2.84 26.88 12.10
CA GLU A 176 2.96 25.69 11.26
C GLU A 176 2.53 24.41 11.99
N ARG A 177 2.04 23.43 11.22
CA ARG A 177 1.84 22.04 11.66
C ARG A 177 2.08 21.04 10.54
N ASP A 178 2.52 19.83 10.89
CA ASP A 178 2.51 18.67 10.00
C ASP A 178 1.08 18.09 9.95
N VAL A 179 0.58 17.85 8.74
CA VAL A 179 -0.78 17.35 8.51
C VAL A 179 -0.76 15.85 8.23
N ALA A 180 0.14 15.42 7.35
CA ALA A 180 0.26 14.03 6.94
C ALA A 180 1.65 13.75 6.38
N SER A 181 2.08 12.50 6.50
CA SER A 181 3.23 11.97 5.77
C SER A 181 2.97 10.51 5.41
N GLY A 182 3.59 10.02 4.34
CA GLY A 182 3.38 8.65 3.92
C GLY A 182 3.97 8.32 2.56
N THR A 183 3.43 7.24 1.97
CA THR A 183 3.78 6.80 0.62
C THR A 183 2.74 7.27 -0.37
N ILE A 184 3.20 7.69 -1.55
CA ILE A 184 2.30 8.08 -2.63
C ILE A 184 1.75 6.79 -3.26
N VAL A 185 0.45 6.57 -3.10
CA VAL A 185 -0.24 5.41 -3.67
C VAL A 185 -0.57 5.64 -5.16
N ASN A 186 -0.85 4.56 -5.89
CA ASN A 186 -1.27 4.61 -7.30
C ASN A 186 -0.26 5.27 -8.26
N THR A 187 1.04 5.27 -7.92
CA THR A 187 2.09 5.66 -8.85
C THR A 187 2.28 4.63 -9.96
N GLN A 188 2.56 5.09 -11.17
CA GLN A 188 2.78 4.25 -12.33
C GLN A 188 4.08 4.60 -13.06
N GLN A 189 4.48 3.75 -13.99
CA GLN A 189 5.53 4.08 -14.94
C GLN A 189 5.09 5.23 -15.86
N TYR A 190 5.99 6.16 -16.16
CA TYR A 190 5.70 7.29 -17.03
C TYR A 190 6.79 7.49 -18.07
N ALA A 191 6.40 7.98 -19.24
CA ALA A 191 7.28 8.20 -20.37
C ALA A 191 7.59 9.69 -20.57
N ALA A 192 8.75 9.98 -21.14
CA ALA A 192 9.16 11.30 -21.59
C ALA A 192 9.93 11.21 -22.91
N VAL A 193 10.01 12.34 -23.60
CA VAL A 193 10.97 12.55 -24.70
C VAL A 193 11.96 13.62 -24.27
N ALA A 194 13.23 13.42 -24.58
CA ALA A 194 14.29 14.32 -24.18
C ALA A 194 15.12 14.78 -25.37
N GLY A 195 15.49 16.06 -25.34
CA GLY A 195 16.47 16.66 -26.21
C GLY A 195 17.65 17.16 -25.38
N ALA A 196 18.88 16.93 -25.85
CA ALA A 196 20.08 17.38 -25.19
C ALA A 196 21.08 18.02 -26.15
N ILE A 197 21.86 18.95 -25.63
CA ILE A 197 23.06 19.49 -26.26
C ILE A 197 24.25 19.21 -25.35
N GLY A 198 25.32 18.68 -25.92
CA GLY A 198 26.54 18.41 -25.19
C GLY A 198 27.79 18.70 -26.00
N TYR A 199 28.93 18.65 -25.31
CA TYR A 199 30.24 18.96 -25.87
C TYR A 199 31.25 17.89 -25.47
N ASP A 200 31.86 17.22 -26.43
CA ASP A 200 32.88 16.19 -26.17
C ASP A 200 34.26 16.83 -25.93
N ILE A 201 34.84 16.61 -24.75
CA ILE A 201 36.21 16.99 -24.40
C ILE A 201 37.05 15.70 -24.39
N ALA A 202 37.82 15.47 -25.45
CA ALA A 202 38.73 14.34 -25.52
C ALA A 202 39.90 14.51 -24.54
N ILE A 203 40.11 13.52 -23.68
CA ILE A 203 41.25 13.44 -22.76
C ILE A 203 42.08 12.20 -23.15
N GLY A 204 43.21 12.45 -23.79
CA GLY A 204 44.05 11.39 -24.36
C GLY A 204 43.33 10.67 -25.52
N GLN A 205 43.65 9.39 -25.71
CA GLN A 205 43.15 8.62 -26.86
C GLN A 205 41.83 7.89 -26.59
N ARG A 206 41.45 7.70 -25.32
CA ARG A 206 40.32 6.80 -24.96
C ARG A 206 39.27 7.42 -24.07
N LEU A 207 39.55 8.49 -23.34
CA LEU A 207 38.59 9.09 -22.42
C LEU A 207 37.97 10.33 -23.05
N THR A 208 36.66 10.50 -22.91
CA THR A 208 35.92 11.70 -23.29
C THR A 208 35.09 12.17 -22.10
N ILE A 209 35.25 13.42 -21.72
CA ILE A 209 34.37 14.08 -20.75
C ILE A 209 33.36 14.89 -21.54
N ALA A 210 32.07 14.70 -21.28
CA ALA A 210 31.01 15.41 -21.98
C ALA A 210 30.03 16.08 -21.01
N PRO A 211 30.17 17.39 -20.75
CA PRO A 211 29.08 18.18 -20.20
C PRO A 211 27.88 18.22 -21.17
N GLU A 212 26.69 18.11 -20.61
CA GLU A 212 25.44 18.05 -21.35
C GLU A 212 24.32 18.79 -20.60
N VAL A 213 23.49 19.53 -21.34
CA VAL A 213 22.22 20.06 -20.86
C VAL A 213 21.09 19.37 -21.62
N SER A 214 20.17 18.75 -20.90
CA SER A 214 19.00 18.05 -21.44
C SER A 214 17.69 18.61 -20.90
N TYR A 215 16.64 18.55 -21.72
CA TYR A 215 15.27 18.86 -21.34
C TYR A 215 14.36 17.66 -21.62
N TYR A 216 13.67 17.18 -20.59
CA TYR A 216 12.73 16.07 -20.63
C TYR A 216 11.31 16.61 -20.64
N PHE A 217 10.61 16.35 -21.73
CA PHE A 217 9.20 16.68 -21.90
C PHE A 217 8.32 15.48 -21.53
N PRO A 218 7.40 15.60 -20.57
CA PRO A 218 6.59 14.49 -20.09
C PRO A 218 5.50 14.08 -21.09
N LEU A 219 5.35 12.77 -21.31
CA LEU A 219 4.30 12.19 -22.15
C LEU A 219 3.19 11.48 -21.34
N GLY A 220 3.47 11.09 -20.09
CA GLY A 220 2.54 10.39 -19.21
C GLY A 220 2.45 11.01 -17.82
N ASP A 221 1.46 10.55 -17.06
CA ASP A 221 1.19 11.01 -15.69
C ASP A 221 1.83 10.07 -14.67
N VAL A 222 2.39 10.64 -13.59
CA VAL A 222 3.08 9.90 -12.51
C VAL A 222 2.12 9.03 -11.70
N THR A 223 0.83 9.38 -11.64
CA THR A 223 -0.20 8.64 -10.91
C THR A 223 -1.35 8.24 -11.82
N THR A 224 -2.10 7.21 -11.45
CA THR A 224 -3.30 6.77 -12.19
C THR A 224 -4.57 7.54 -11.81
N THR A 225 -4.56 8.25 -10.68
CA THR A 225 -5.77 8.87 -10.09
C THR A 225 -5.97 10.34 -10.46
N TYR A 226 -4.88 11.07 -10.72
CA TYR A 226 -4.94 12.48 -11.10
C TYR A 226 -3.77 12.84 -12.01
N ARG A 227 -3.92 13.95 -12.75
CA ARG A 227 -2.88 14.46 -13.62
C ARG A 227 -1.71 14.97 -12.79
N TRP A 228 -0.53 14.40 -13.02
CA TRP A 228 0.73 14.89 -12.47
C TRP A 228 1.86 14.60 -13.46
N ARG A 229 2.42 15.65 -14.05
CA ARG A 229 3.49 15.58 -15.05
C ARG A 229 4.73 16.30 -14.56
N ILE A 230 5.90 15.79 -14.95
CA ILE A 230 7.20 16.33 -14.54
C ILE A 230 7.99 16.69 -15.79
N ALA A 231 8.15 17.98 -16.04
CA ALA A 231 9.14 18.47 -17.00
C ALA A 231 10.46 18.65 -16.27
N THR A 232 11.58 18.26 -16.89
CA THR A 232 12.88 18.34 -16.21
C THR A 232 13.95 18.97 -17.07
N MET A 233 14.66 19.94 -16.52
CA MET A 233 15.97 20.37 -17.03
C MET A 233 17.07 19.63 -16.27
N GLN A 234 18.07 19.14 -16.99
CA GLN A 234 19.17 18.38 -16.41
C GLN A 234 20.49 18.92 -16.93
N ALA A 235 21.39 19.26 -16.02
CA ALA A 235 22.79 19.57 -16.32
C ALA A 235 23.65 18.43 -15.80
N ALA A 236 24.36 17.75 -16.68
CA ALA A 236 25.11 16.55 -16.35
C ALA A 236 26.50 16.56 -16.98
N ILE A 237 27.40 15.79 -16.39
CA ILE A 237 28.73 15.53 -16.94
C ILE A 237 28.86 14.01 -17.05
N SER A 238 29.28 13.54 -18.21
CA SER A 238 29.59 12.13 -18.44
C SER A 238 31.09 11.92 -18.66
N ALA A 239 31.60 10.79 -18.17
CA ALA A 239 32.93 10.30 -18.46
C ALA A 239 32.79 8.99 -19.25
N LYS A 240 33.22 9.00 -20.51
CA LYS A 240 33.00 7.94 -21.50
C LYS A 240 34.34 7.40 -22.01
N TRP A 241 34.52 6.09 -21.98
CA TRP A 241 35.68 5.40 -22.53
C TRP A 241 35.35 4.82 -23.91
N SER A 242 36.19 5.10 -24.90
CA SER A 242 36.12 4.56 -26.25
C SER A 242 36.78 3.18 -26.32
N PHE A 243 36.07 2.23 -26.90
CA PHE A 243 36.51 0.87 -27.15
C PHE A 243 36.50 0.60 -28.67
N GLY A 244 37.55 -0.03 -29.19
CA GLY A 244 37.78 -0.22 -30.63
C GLY A 244 39.16 0.31 -31.05
N GLY A 245 39.88 -0.45 -31.89
CA GLY A 245 41.30 -0.28 -32.21
C GLY A 245 42.16 -1.40 -31.59
N GLN A 246 42.87 -2.16 -32.42
CA GLN A 246 43.74 -3.24 -31.93
C GLN A 246 44.91 -2.65 -31.13
N VAL A 247 44.98 -2.99 -29.85
CA VAL A 247 46.21 -2.89 -29.06
C VAL A 247 46.76 -4.29 -28.90
N PHE A 248 47.81 -4.59 -29.65
CA PHE A 248 48.81 -5.56 -29.19
C PHE A 248 49.72 -4.82 -28.21
N GLU A 249 49.52 -5.05 -26.91
CA GLU A 249 50.59 -4.87 -25.94
C GLU A 249 51.22 -6.24 -25.64
N PRO A 250 52.55 -6.29 -25.47
CA PRO A 250 53.30 -7.53 -25.34
C PRO A 250 52.89 -8.28 -24.08
N ILE A 251 52.85 -9.61 -24.18
CA ILE A 251 52.69 -10.52 -23.06
C ILE A 251 53.83 -10.24 -22.07
N VAL A 252 53.54 -9.51 -21.00
CA VAL A 252 54.30 -9.60 -19.75
C VAL A 252 53.61 -10.66 -18.92
N GLU A 253 54.35 -11.74 -18.71
CA GLU A 253 53.98 -12.88 -17.87
C GLU A 253 53.45 -12.39 -16.51
N ALA A 254 52.18 -12.70 -16.23
CA ALA A 254 51.57 -12.41 -14.94
C ALA A 254 52.21 -13.30 -13.87
N PRO A 255 52.51 -12.78 -12.67
CA PRO A 255 52.86 -13.60 -11.53
C PRO A 255 51.66 -14.51 -11.16
N PRO A 256 51.91 -15.66 -10.53
CA PRO A 256 50.88 -16.65 -10.26
C PRO A 256 49.75 -16.04 -9.40
N PRO A 257 48.50 -16.46 -9.64
CA PRO A 257 47.34 -15.89 -8.96
C PRO A 257 47.45 -16.12 -7.44
N PRO A 258 47.11 -15.13 -6.60
CA PRO A 258 46.79 -15.43 -5.22
C PRO A 258 45.60 -16.41 -5.23
N PRO A 259 45.62 -17.43 -4.36
CA PRO A 259 44.59 -18.46 -4.35
C PRO A 259 43.21 -17.82 -4.21
N PRO A 260 42.17 -18.42 -4.83
CA PRO A 260 40.81 -17.96 -4.64
C PRO A 260 40.54 -17.91 -3.14
N VAL A 261 40.09 -16.76 -2.63
CA VAL A 261 39.42 -16.76 -1.33
C VAL A 261 38.29 -17.77 -1.49
N PRO A 262 38.30 -18.88 -0.73
CA PRO A 262 37.21 -19.83 -0.80
C PRO A 262 35.92 -19.03 -0.58
N PRO A 263 34.81 -19.32 -1.28
CA PRO A 263 33.53 -18.96 -0.70
C PRO A 263 33.58 -19.53 0.70
N THR A 264 33.50 -18.66 1.71
CA THR A 264 33.28 -19.11 3.07
C THR A 264 32.15 -20.12 2.94
N PRO A 265 32.35 -21.40 3.33
CA PRO A 265 31.27 -22.35 3.28
C PRO A 265 30.07 -21.66 3.91
N PRO A 266 28.86 -21.73 3.35
CA PRO A 266 27.69 -21.48 4.15
C PRO A 266 27.78 -22.53 5.27
N ASP A 267 28.44 -22.15 6.36
CA ASP A 267 28.25 -22.77 7.65
C ASP A 267 26.74 -22.84 7.80
N SER A 268 26.24 -23.96 8.31
CA SER A 268 24.86 -24.13 8.73
C SER A 268 24.43 -22.93 9.59
N ARG A 269 23.91 -21.88 8.94
CA ARG A 269 23.68 -20.55 9.49
C ARG A 269 22.17 -20.42 9.61
N LEU A 270 21.73 -20.02 10.79
CA LEU A 270 20.40 -19.50 11.02
C LEU A 270 20.57 -18.22 11.82
N ALA A 271 20.21 -17.09 11.24
CA ALA A 271 20.28 -15.81 11.92
C ALA A 271 19.06 -14.96 11.56
N PRO A 272 18.29 -14.46 12.55
CA PRO A 272 17.26 -13.47 12.28
C PRO A 272 17.92 -12.18 11.78
N LEU A 273 17.34 -11.57 10.76
CA LEU A 273 17.84 -10.33 10.15
C LEU A 273 17.15 -9.08 10.70
N ASN A 274 16.06 -9.28 11.45
CA ASN A 274 15.33 -8.22 12.12
C ASN A 274 14.77 -8.70 13.47
N LYS A 275 14.20 -7.76 14.21
CA LYS A 275 13.46 -7.99 15.46
C LYS A 275 11.98 -7.65 15.23
N LEU A 276 11.10 -8.23 16.04
CA LEU A 276 9.68 -7.91 16.01
C LEU A 276 9.31 -6.97 17.15
N ALA A 277 8.62 -5.88 16.85
CA ALA A 277 7.98 -5.04 17.85
C ALA A 277 6.48 -5.13 17.68
N LEU A 278 5.81 -5.73 18.67
CA LEU A 278 4.37 -5.78 18.74
C LEU A 278 3.85 -4.63 19.59
N THR A 279 2.69 -4.10 19.22
CA THR A 279 1.92 -3.17 20.04
C THR A 279 0.67 -3.88 20.48
N GLN A 280 0.42 -3.92 21.79
CA GLN A 280 -0.82 -4.38 22.38
C GLN A 280 -1.68 -3.18 22.75
N THR A 281 -2.87 -3.11 22.16
CA THR A 281 -3.86 -2.07 22.45
C THR A 281 -5.09 -2.72 23.05
N ILE A 282 -5.64 -2.14 24.11
CA ILE A 282 -6.96 -2.55 24.59
C ILE A 282 -7.99 -1.87 23.70
N VAL A 283 -8.85 -2.66 23.06
CA VAL A 283 -9.86 -2.18 22.12
C VAL A 283 -11.24 -2.55 22.62
N THR A 284 -12.15 -1.58 22.56
CA THR A 284 -13.60 -1.80 22.63
C THR A 284 -14.18 -1.48 21.28
N GLU A 285 -14.84 -2.43 20.63
CA GLU A 285 -15.36 -2.25 19.27
C GLU A 285 -16.82 -2.67 19.16
N THR A 286 -17.62 -1.88 18.43
CA THR A 286 -18.99 -2.23 18.11
C THR A 286 -19.13 -2.61 16.64
N PHE A 287 -19.85 -3.70 16.35
CA PHE A 287 -20.20 -4.10 14.99
C PHE A 287 -21.71 -3.97 14.76
N PRO A 288 -22.14 -3.23 13.72
CA PRO A 288 -23.55 -3.06 13.45
C PRO A 288 -24.12 -4.39 12.96
N ILE A 289 -25.35 -4.69 13.36
CA ILE A 289 -26.06 -5.84 12.80
C ILE A 289 -26.94 -5.35 11.65
N LEU A 290 -26.70 -5.88 10.47
CA LEU A 290 -27.59 -5.67 9.33
C LEU A 290 -28.79 -6.61 9.52
N PRO A 291 -30.03 -6.12 9.74
CA PRO A 291 -31.14 -6.97 10.15
C PRO A 291 -31.78 -7.71 8.96
N TYR A 292 -30.97 -8.24 8.05
CA TYR A 292 -31.39 -8.93 6.84
C TYR A 292 -30.90 -10.38 6.86
N ILE A 293 -31.72 -11.30 6.37
CA ILE A 293 -31.33 -12.68 6.08
C ILE A 293 -31.53 -12.92 4.59
N PHE A 294 -30.46 -13.24 3.87
CA PHE A 294 -30.48 -13.43 2.42
C PHE A 294 -30.75 -14.88 2.04
N PHE A 295 -31.41 -15.06 0.89
CA PHE A 295 -31.83 -16.36 0.36
C PHE A 295 -31.39 -16.55 -1.08
N ASP A 296 -31.21 -17.83 -1.43
CA ASP A 296 -30.96 -18.24 -2.80
C ASP A 296 -32.25 -18.16 -3.64
N GLU A 297 -32.08 -18.12 -4.96
CA GLU A 297 -33.17 -17.99 -5.93
C GLU A 297 -34.19 -19.11 -5.79
N GLY A 298 -35.49 -18.76 -5.76
CA GLY A 298 -36.57 -19.75 -5.71
C GLY A 298 -36.58 -20.62 -4.44
N SER A 299 -35.73 -20.32 -3.46
CA SER A 299 -35.54 -21.16 -2.27
C SER A 299 -35.96 -20.44 -0.99
N PRO A 300 -36.79 -21.08 -0.14
CA PRO A 300 -37.04 -20.64 1.22
C PRO A 300 -36.04 -21.22 2.25
N VAL A 301 -35.08 -22.03 1.80
CA VAL A 301 -34.15 -22.73 2.70
C VAL A 301 -33.12 -21.73 3.26
N LEU A 302 -32.94 -21.74 4.58
CA LEU A 302 -31.86 -20.99 5.22
C LEU A 302 -30.51 -21.50 4.75
N SER A 303 -29.70 -20.59 4.21
CA SER A 303 -28.35 -20.93 3.75
C SER A 303 -27.50 -21.44 4.93
N PRO A 304 -26.69 -22.51 4.74
CA PRO A 304 -25.81 -23.05 5.78
C PRO A 304 -24.79 -22.05 6.33
N ARG A 305 -24.56 -20.93 5.62
CA ARG A 305 -23.72 -19.83 6.10
C ARG A 305 -24.25 -19.23 7.40
N TYR A 306 -25.57 -19.20 7.61
CA TYR A 306 -26.16 -18.73 8.86
C TYR A 306 -26.06 -19.84 9.90
N VAL A 307 -25.28 -19.59 10.95
CA VAL A 307 -25.00 -20.58 11.99
C VAL A 307 -26.29 -20.87 12.75
N GLN A 308 -26.69 -22.14 12.74
CA GLN A 308 -27.87 -22.62 13.44
C GLN A 308 -27.45 -23.47 14.63
N ILE A 309 -28.04 -23.20 15.79
CA ILE A 309 -27.81 -23.99 17.01
C ILE A 309 -29.03 -24.84 17.32
N SER A 310 -28.80 -25.97 18.01
CA SER A 310 -29.88 -26.74 18.63
C SER A 310 -30.35 -26.07 19.92
N GLY A 311 -31.56 -26.41 20.39
CA GLY A 311 -32.10 -25.87 21.64
C GLY A 311 -31.20 -26.11 22.85
N ASP A 312 -30.48 -27.24 22.89
CA ASP A 312 -29.56 -27.59 23.98
C ASP A 312 -28.31 -26.70 24.04
N ALA A 313 -27.88 -26.14 22.91
CA ALA A 313 -26.71 -25.27 22.82
C ALA A 313 -27.02 -23.80 23.17
N ARG A 314 -28.31 -23.44 23.32
CA ARG A 314 -28.78 -22.08 23.61
C ARG A 314 -28.14 -21.48 24.85
N SER A 315 -28.05 -22.23 25.94
CA SER A 315 -27.52 -21.72 27.23
C SER A 315 -26.03 -21.41 27.18
N THR A 316 -25.30 -21.95 26.20
CA THR A 316 -23.86 -21.74 26.00
C THR A 316 -23.54 -20.64 25.00
N PHE A 317 -24.53 -20.14 24.27
CA PHE A 317 -24.32 -19.06 23.31
C PHE A 317 -23.99 -17.76 24.03
N SER A 318 -22.89 -17.12 23.62
CA SER A 318 -22.47 -15.82 24.14
C SER A 318 -22.02 -14.93 22.99
N GLU A 319 -22.60 -13.73 22.92
CA GLU A 319 -22.20 -12.72 21.94
C GLU A 319 -20.72 -12.30 22.11
N ASN A 320 -20.19 -12.35 23.33
CA ASN A 320 -18.79 -11.99 23.63
C ASN A 320 -17.75 -12.97 23.05
N LEU A 321 -18.19 -14.17 22.67
CA LEU A 321 -17.33 -15.20 22.09
C LEU A 321 -17.41 -15.22 20.55
N LEU A 322 -18.17 -14.30 19.95
CA LEU A 322 -18.28 -14.21 18.51
C LEU A 322 -16.95 -13.75 17.87
N PRO A 323 -16.67 -14.17 16.63
CA PRO A 323 -15.52 -13.68 15.90
C PRO A 323 -15.57 -12.15 15.77
N ARG A 324 -14.40 -11.51 15.82
CA ARG A 324 -14.26 -10.04 15.74
C ARG A 324 -14.24 -9.51 14.30
N ARG A 325 -14.62 -10.36 13.35
CA ARG A 325 -14.74 -10.04 11.93
C ARG A 325 -16.21 -9.84 11.59
N SER A 326 -16.54 -8.70 10.98
CA SER A 326 -17.91 -8.26 10.74
C SER A 326 -18.77 -9.29 10.00
N LEU A 327 -18.23 -10.00 9.01
CA LEU A 327 -18.98 -10.98 8.23
C LEU A 327 -19.22 -12.31 8.98
N GLU A 328 -18.21 -12.81 9.69
CA GLU A 328 -18.33 -14.05 10.48
C GLU A 328 -19.32 -13.85 11.64
N ALA A 329 -19.25 -12.71 12.34
CA ALA A 329 -20.21 -12.34 13.36
C ALA A 329 -21.64 -12.21 12.80
N TYR A 330 -21.79 -11.62 11.61
CA TYR A 330 -23.08 -11.47 10.93
C TYR A 330 -23.77 -12.82 10.65
N TYR A 331 -23.01 -13.88 10.37
CA TYR A 331 -23.58 -15.23 10.22
C TYR A 331 -24.23 -15.80 11.48
N HIS A 332 -23.97 -15.20 12.65
CA HIS A 332 -24.67 -15.51 13.89
C HIS A 332 -25.91 -14.63 14.15
N LEU A 333 -26.33 -13.79 13.20
CA LEU A 333 -27.46 -12.84 13.37
C LEU A 333 -28.72 -13.48 13.99
N LEU A 334 -29.12 -14.67 13.51
CA LEU A 334 -30.30 -15.35 14.03
C LEU A 334 -30.14 -15.77 15.50
N ASN A 335 -28.92 -16.14 15.92
CA ASN A 335 -28.61 -16.48 17.30
C ASN A 335 -28.59 -15.25 18.20
N ILE A 336 -28.03 -14.15 17.70
CA ILE A 336 -28.02 -12.86 18.38
C ILE A 336 -29.46 -12.40 18.64
N VAL A 337 -30.30 -12.40 17.60
CA VAL A 337 -31.72 -12.03 17.71
C VAL A 337 -32.46 -12.97 18.66
N GLY A 338 -32.25 -14.29 18.53
CA GLY A 338 -32.84 -15.28 19.42
C GLY A 338 -32.49 -15.06 20.89
N ARG A 339 -31.20 -14.86 21.19
CA ARG A 339 -30.70 -14.59 22.54
C ARG A 339 -31.30 -13.34 23.15
N ARG A 340 -31.35 -12.26 22.36
CA ARG A 340 -31.86 -10.98 22.85
C ARG A 340 -33.37 -11.00 23.02
N LEU A 341 -34.12 -11.75 22.21
CA LEU A 341 -35.55 -11.94 22.41
C LEU A 341 -35.86 -12.77 23.66
N GLU A 342 -35.01 -13.75 23.98
CA GLU A 342 -35.06 -14.47 25.26
C GLU A 342 -34.86 -13.51 26.43
N GLU A 343 -33.81 -12.67 26.38
CA GLU A 343 -33.47 -11.73 27.45
C GLU A 343 -34.46 -10.57 27.59
N ASN A 344 -35.26 -10.29 26.56
CA ASN A 344 -36.23 -9.20 26.53
C ASN A 344 -37.66 -9.73 26.28
N PRO A 345 -38.38 -10.24 27.30
CA PRO A 345 -39.68 -10.90 27.13
C PRO A 345 -40.79 -10.05 26.50
N LEU A 346 -40.68 -8.71 26.61
CA LEU A 346 -41.66 -7.76 26.07
C LEU A 346 -41.40 -7.38 24.61
N ALA A 347 -40.20 -7.66 24.09
CA ALA A 347 -39.85 -7.31 22.72
C ALA A 347 -40.61 -8.20 21.72
N LYS A 348 -41.08 -7.60 20.63
CA LYS A 348 -41.72 -8.24 19.49
C LYS A 348 -40.96 -7.89 18.23
N ILE A 349 -40.90 -8.83 17.30
CA ILE A 349 -40.28 -8.62 15.99
C ILE A 349 -41.25 -8.86 14.86
N THR A 350 -41.01 -8.16 13.76
CA THR A 350 -41.69 -8.37 12.48
C THR A 350 -40.68 -8.90 11.48
N LEU A 351 -40.99 -10.05 10.87
CA LEU A 351 -40.23 -10.66 9.79
C LEU A 351 -40.93 -10.35 8.47
N LYS A 352 -40.35 -9.45 7.68
CA LYS A 352 -40.84 -9.10 6.35
C LYS A 352 -40.10 -9.92 5.30
N GLY A 353 -40.76 -10.93 4.76
CA GLY A 353 -40.23 -11.69 3.62
C GLY A 353 -40.37 -10.92 2.31
N THR A 354 -39.35 -10.97 1.47
CA THR A 354 -39.31 -10.29 0.17
C THR A 354 -38.92 -11.24 -0.95
N ALA A 355 -39.33 -10.89 -2.17
CA ALA A 355 -38.88 -11.51 -3.41
C ALA A 355 -38.05 -10.51 -4.24
N ASP A 356 -37.41 -10.99 -5.31
CA ASP A 356 -36.64 -10.13 -6.24
C ASP A 356 -37.46 -9.57 -7.42
N GLY A 357 -38.73 -9.98 -7.53
CA GLY A 357 -39.64 -9.61 -8.61
C GLY A 357 -39.34 -10.27 -9.97
N ARG A 358 -38.43 -11.25 -10.02
CA ARG A 358 -38.02 -11.99 -11.24
C ARG A 358 -38.06 -13.51 -11.08
N GLU A 359 -37.82 -14.01 -9.87
CA GLU A 359 -37.71 -15.45 -9.57
C GLU A 359 -39.02 -16.20 -9.75
N GLU A 360 -40.16 -15.53 -9.56
CA GLU A 360 -41.48 -16.12 -9.70
C GLU A 360 -42.35 -15.34 -10.70
N LYS A 361 -42.75 -16.03 -11.78
CA LYS A 361 -43.55 -15.43 -12.87
C LYS A 361 -45.06 -15.64 -12.71
N VAL A 362 -45.47 -16.54 -11.82
CA VAL A 362 -46.88 -16.84 -11.54
C VAL A 362 -47.44 -15.81 -10.55
N PRO A 363 -48.60 -15.17 -10.83
CA PRO A 363 -49.22 -14.23 -9.91
C PRO A 363 -49.41 -14.85 -8.52
N GLY A 364 -48.91 -14.18 -7.48
CA GLY A 364 -49.00 -14.64 -6.09
C GLY A 364 -47.92 -15.64 -5.66
N ALA A 365 -47.20 -16.29 -6.57
CA ALA A 365 -46.13 -17.24 -6.22
C ALA A 365 -44.95 -16.53 -5.53
N ALA A 366 -44.58 -15.32 -5.98
CA ALA A 366 -43.55 -14.50 -5.32
C ALA A 366 -43.88 -14.20 -3.85
N ASN A 367 -45.15 -13.90 -3.55
CA ASN A 367 -45.60 -13.65 -2.17
C ASN A 367 -45.61 -14.93 -1.32
N ASN A 368 -45.94 -16.08 -1.92
CA ASN A 368 -45.86 -17.37 -1.23
C ASN A 368 -44.40 -17.73 -0.89
N LEU A 369 -43.47 -17.51 -1.81
CA LEU A 369 -42.03 -17.71 -1.59
C LEU A 369 -41.49 -16.77 -0.51
N ALA A 370 -41.82 -15.47 -0.60
CA ALA A 370 -41.48 -14.48 0.41
C ALA A 370 -42.02 -14.88 1.80
N ARG A 371 -43.27 -15.37 1.87
CA ARG A 371 -43.86 -15.90 3.12
C ARG A 371 -43.08 -17.08 3.67
N ALA A 372 -42.74 -18.03 2.80
CA ALA A 372 -42.01 -19.23 3.18
C ALA A 372 -40.63 -18.89 3.76
N ARG A 373 -39.91 -17.94 3.16
CA ARG A 373 -38.62 -17.44 3.69
C ARG A 373 -38.77 -16.88 5.12
N ALA A 374 -39.74 -15.98 5.33
CA ALA A 374 -40.00 -15.41 6.65
C ALA A 374 -40.44 -16.47 7.67
N GLN A 375 -41.21 -17.47 7.22
CA GLN A 375 -41.65 -18.57 8.08
C GLN A 375 -40.48 -19.44 8.54
N VAL A 376 -39.52 -19.78 7.67
CA VAL A 376 -38.34 -20.56 8.06
C VAL A 376 -37.50 -19.84 9.12
N VAL A 377 -37.37 -18.51 9.02
CA VAL A 377 -36.72 -17.69 10.07
C VAL A 377 -37.51 -17.74 11.38
N LYS A 378 -38.84 -17.59 11.32
CA LYS A 378 -39.72 -17.71 12.49
C LYS A 378 -39.57 -19.08 13.16
N ASP A 379 -39.64 -20.15 12.39
CA ASP A 379 -39.58 -21.53 12.88
C ASP A 379 -38.24 -21.81 13.57
N TYR A 380 -37.14 -21.26 13.05
CA TYR A 380 -35.84 -21.32 13.70
C TYR A 380 -35.85 -20.67 15.09
N LEU A 381 -36.35 -19.43 15.20
CA LEU A 381 -36.39 -18.70 16.47
C LEU A 381 -37.34 -19.36 17.48
N VAL A 382 -38.48 -19.90 17.03
CA VAL A 382 -39.40 -20.63 17.91
C VAL A 382 -38.77 -21.93 18.39
N ARG A 383 -38.19 -22.73 17.49
CA ARG A 383 -37.70 -24.08 17.80
C ARG A 383 -36.38 -24.09 18.58
N SER A 384 -35.40 -23.29 18.14
CA SER A 384 -34.05 -23.29 18.74
C SER A 384 -33.93 -22.34 19.93
N TRP A 385 -34.76 -21.29 19.98
CA TRP A 385 -34.70 -20.25 21.02
C TRP A 385 -35.96 -20.16 21.88
N ASP A 386 -36.92 -21.08 21.73
CA ASP A 386 -38.18 -21.12 22.50
C ASP A 386 -38.92 -19.77 22.57
N ILE A 387 -38.84 -18.99 21.48
CA ILE A 387 -39.50 -17.70 21.43
C ILE A 387 -40.99 -17.92 21.19
N ASN A 388 -41.83 -17.37 22.06
CA ASN A 388 -43.29 -17.46 21.91
C ASN A 388 -43.72 -16.98 20.50
N PRO A 389 -44.39 -17.83 19.69
CA PRO A 389 -44.78 -17.49 18.31
C PRO A 389 -45.62 -16.22 18.16
N ALA A 390 -46.33 -15.80 19.22
CA ALA A 390 -47.14 -14.57 19.25
C ALA A 390 -46.29 -13.29 19.36
N ARG A 391 -44.97 -13.40 19.56
CA ARG A 391 -44.02 -12.28 19.56
C ARG A 391 -43.38 -12.03 18.19
N ILE A 392 -43.68 -12.87 17.20
CA ILE A 392 -43.08 -12.83 15.87
C ILE A 392 -44.17 -12.70 14.81
N ASP A 393 -44.32 -11.51 14.24
CA ASP A 393 -45.25 -11.25 13.15
C ASP A 393 -44.59 -11.53 11.80
N VAL A 394 -45.32 -12.16 10.87
CA VAL A 394 -44.83 -12.43 9.52
C VAL A 394 -45.62 -11.58 8.53
N VAL A 395 -44.90 -10.76 7.79
CA VAL A 395 -45.45 -9.93 6.71
C VAL A 395 -44.69 -10.22 5.41
N THR A 396 -45.32 -9.92 4.28
CA THR A 396 -44.75 -10.24 2.97
C THR A 396 -44.89 -9.07 2.02
N SER A 397 -43.92 -8.94 1.13
CA SER A 397 -43.91 -7.94 0.07
C SER A 397 -43.27 -8.55 -1.17
N ASP A 398 -43.71 -8.13 -2.35
CA ASP A 398 -43.14 -8.54 -3.63
C ASP A 398 -41.72 -7.97 -3.84
N ARG A 399 -41.41 -6.88 -3.16
CA ARG A 399 -40.08 -6.25 -3.10
C ARG A 399 -39.69 -5.82 -1.68
N PRO A 400 -38.40 -5.64 -1.40
CA PRO A 400 -37.95 -5.09 -0.14
C PRO A 400 -38.42 -3.65 0.13
N THR A 401 -38.28 -3.22 1.39
CA THR A 401 -38.61 -1.83 1.78
C THR A 401 -37.78 -0.82 0.98
N HIS A 402 -36.50 -1.15 0.77
CA HIS A 402 -35.58 -0.41 -0.08
C HIS A 402 -34.96 -1.37 -1.10
N PRO A 403 -35.51 -1.47 -2.33
CA PRO A 403 -35.00 -2.40 -3.32
C PRO A 403 -33.65 -1.95 -3.88
N SER A 404 -32.71 -2.89 -3.98
CA SER A 404 -31.41 -2.69 -4.59
C SER A 404 -31.52 -2.55 -6.11
N ASN A 405 -30.51 -1.92 -6.73
CA ASN A 405 -30.53 -1.59 -8.16
C ASN A 405 -30.72 -2.85 -9.02
N PRO A 406 -31.86 -2.98 -9.74
CA PRO A 406 -32.18 -4.19 -10.50
C PRO A 406 -31.39 -4.32 -11.81
N GLN A 407 -30.57 -3.33 -12.17
CA GLN A 407 -29.69 -3.41 -13.35
C GLN A 407 -28.50 -4.35 -13.12
N TYR A 408 -28.09 -4.53 -11.86
CA TYR A 408 -27.01 -5.44 -11.47
C TYR A 408 -27.57 -6.78 -10.99
N VAL A 409 -26.88 -7.87 -11.30
CA VAL A 409 -27.30 -9.22 -10.87
C VAL A 409 -27.29 -9.28 -9.35
N GLU A 410 -26.27 -8.70 -8.74
CA GLU A 410 -26.07 -8.59 -7.30
C GLU A 410 -27.24 -7.87 -6.61
N GLY A 411 -27.76 -6.80 -7.21
CA GLY A 411 -28.92 -6.07 -6.65
C GLY A 411 -30.21 -6.89 -6.68
N VAL A 412 -30.39 -7.74 -7.70
CA VAL A 412 -31.52 -8.69 -7.73
C VAL A 412 -31.33 -9.76 -6.64
N GLN A 413 -30.12 -10.26 -6.46
CA GLN A 413 -29.81 -11.24 -5.41
C GLN A 413 -30.03 -10.66 -4.00
N GLU A 414 -29.63 -9.41 -3.77
CA GLU A 414 -29.79 -8.71 -2.49
C GLU A 414 -31.27 -8.48 -2.12
N ASN A 415 -32.17 -8.42 -3.11
CA ASN A 415 -33.60 -8.27 -2.89
C ASN A 415 -34.28 -9.56 -2.38
N ARG A 416 -33.60 -10.71 -2.44
CA ARG A 416 -34.09 -11.98 -1.90
C ARG A 416 -33.76 -12.08 -0.41
N ARG A 417 -34.53 -11.40 0.43
CA ARG A 417 -34.23 -11.31 1.86
C ARG A 417 -35.45 -11.39 2.76
N VAL A 418 -35.19 -11.61 4.04
CA VAL A 418 -36.12 -11.33 5.13
C VAL A 418 -35.57 -10.14 5.90
N GLU A 419 -36.36 -9.08 6.03
CA GLU A 419 -36.04 -7.91 6.83
C GLU A 419 -36.62 -8.08 8.24
N ILE A 420 -35.80 -7.87 9.26
CA ILE A 420 -36.17 -7.99 10.67
C ILE A 420 -36.37 -6.58 11.25
N ALA A 421 -37.56 -6.31 11.76
CA ALA A 421 -37.84 -5.11 12.55
C ALA A 421 -38.18 -5.50 13.98
N SER A 422 -37.89 -4.63 14.95
CA SER A 422 -38.16 -4.84 16.37
C SER A 422 -38.86 -3.61 16.95
N ASN A 423 -39.75 -3.82 17.93
CA ASN A 423 -40.28 -2.72 18.76
C ASN A 423 -39.40 -2.42 19.99
N GLY A 424 -38.36 -3.21 20.23
CA GLY A 424 -37.38 -3.02 21.30
C GLY A 424 -35.99 -2.75 20.73
N ASP A 425 -35.37 -1.65 21.17
CA ASP A 425 -34.07 -1.17 20.68
C ASP A 425 -32.94 -2.18 20.96
N ASP A 426 -33.05 -2.96 22.05
CA ASP A 426 -32.03 -3.92 22.48
C ASP A 426 -31.91 -5.17 21.59
N VAL A 427 -32.94 -5.51 20.81
CA VAL A 427 -32.91 -6.71 19.95
C VAL A 427 -31.95 -6.52 18.79
N LEU A 428 -31.98 -5.33 18.17
CA LEU A 428 -31.24 -5.03 16.95
C LEU A 428 -30.05 -4.08 17.15
N ARG A 429 -29.61 -3.86 18.40
CA ARG A 429 -28.41 -3.06 18.70
C ARG A 429 -27.12 -3.69 18.14
N PRO A 430 -26.02 -2.94 17.94
CA PRO A 430 -24.74 -3.52 17.56
C PRO A 430 -24.25 -4.60 18.52
N ILE A 431 -23.38 -5.47 18.03
CA ILE A 431 -22.59 -6.36 18.87
C ILE A 431 -21.48 -5.53 19.48
N LEU A 432 -21.29 -5.61 20.80
CA LEU A 432 -20.22 -4.92 21.51
C LEU A 432 -19.16 -5.94 21.94
N HIS A 433 -17.94 -5.79 21.45
CA HIS A 433 -16.77 -6.51 21.95
C HIS A 433 -15.98 -5.55 22.84
N SER A 434 -16.13 -5.69 24.16
CA SER A 434 -15.47 -4.80 25.11
C SER A 434 -14.09 -5.30 25.53
N ARG A 435 -13.13 -4.37 25.58
CA ARG A 435 -11.83 -4.48 26.26
C ARG A 435 -11.06 -5.76 25.90
N PHE A 436 -10.91 -6.05 24.62
CA PHE A 436 -10.05 -7.13 24.15
C PHE A 436 -8.66 -6.62 23.79
N ASN A 437 -7.67 -7.50 23.81
CA ASN A 437 -6.32 -7.19 23.34
C ASN A 437 -6.27 -7.31 21.81
N GLU A 438 -5.94 -6.22 21.14
CA GLU A 438 -5.53 -6.18 19.75
C GLU A 438 -4.01 -6.09 19.67
N TYR A 439 -3.42 -6.79 18.69
CA TYR A 439 -1.99 -6.81 18.46
C TYR A 439 -1.67 -6.34 17.04
N THR A 440 -0.72 -5.43 16.91
CA THR A 440 -0.12 -5.04 15.62
C THR A 440 1.38 -5.27 15.66
N SER A 441 2.03 -5.45 14.51
CA SER A 441 3.47 -5.72 14.42
C SER A 441 4.16 -4.74 13.47
N THR A 442 5.30 -4.22 13.92
CA THR A 442 6.24 -3.43 13.10
C THR A 442 7.64 -4.04 13.24
N PRO A 443 8.24 -4.60 12.17
CA PRO A 443 7.68 -4.80 10.83
C PRO A 443 6.63 -5.93 10.77
N THR A 444 5.91 -6.03 9.64
CA THR A 444 4.97 -7.13 9.32
C THR A 444 5.63 -8.33 8.63
N THR A 445 6.95 -8.30 8.48
CA THR A 445 7.74 -9.41 7.91
C THR A 445 8.89 -9.76 8.85
N ALA A 446 9.09 -11.04 9.16
CA ALA A 446 10.30 -11.54 9.79
C ALA A 446 11.22 -12.15 8.72
N GLU A 447 12.50 -11.78 8.74
CA GLU A 447 13.48 -12.27 7.76
C GLU A 447 14.59 -13.07 8.45
N PHE A 448 15.01 -14.18 7.82
CA PHE A 448 16.04 -15.06 8.34
C PHE A 448 17.10 -15.31 7.26
N ALA A 449 18.37 -15.13 7.60
CA ALA A 449 19.46 -15.65 6.80
C ALA A 449 19.63 -17.14 7.11
N THR A 450 19.57 -17.96 6.07
CA THR A 450 19.80 -19.40 6.19
C THR A 450 20.95 -19.87 5.30
N GLY A 451 21.59 -20.97 5.69
CA GLY A 451 22.65 -21.60 4.93
C GLY A 451 22.79 -23.06 5.31
N ALA A 452 23.29 -23.86 4.38
CA ALA A 452 23.52 -25.28 4.60
C ALA A 452 24.84 -25.72 3.97
N THR A 453 25.54 -26.62 4.65
CA THR A 453 26.80 -27.19 4.17
C THR A 453 26.55 -28.58 3.57
N GLY A 454 26.92 -28.78 2.30
CA GLY A 454 26.76 -30.07 1.61
C GLY A 454 25.38 -30.28 0.97
N PRO A 455 25.16 -31.44 0.30
CA PRO A 455 23.92 -31.73 -0.40
C PRO A 455 22.77 -32.04 0.57
N ILE A 456 21.77 -31.14 0.61
CA ILE A 456 20.55 -31.29 1.40
C ILE A 456 19.45 -31.93 0.56
N ASP A 457 18.72 -32.87 1.16
CA ASP A 457 17.55 -33.52 0.56
C ASP A 457 16.26 -32.75 0.87
N ALA A 458 16.10 -32.31 2.11
CA ALA A 458 14.97 -31.48 2.55
C ALA A 458 15.32 -30.60 3.76
N TRP A 459 14.53 -29.56 3.99
CA TRP A 459 14.64 -28.69 5.16
C TRP A 459 13.26 -28.30 5.70
N SER A 460 13.18 -28.02 6.99
CA SER A 460 12.02 -27.40 7.62
C SER A 460 12.45 -26.34 8.62
N MET A 461 11.67 -25.26 8.72
CA MET A 461 11.89 -24.18 9.67
C MET A 461 10.62 -23.92 10.46
N LYS A 462 10.75 -23.78 11.78
CA LYS A 462 9.68 -23.43 12.72
C LYS A 462 10.04 -22.18 13.48
N VAL A 463 9.06 -21.31 13.69
CA VAL A 463 9.14 -20.19 14.64
C VAL A 463 8.13 -20.43 15.74
N ILE A 464 8.60 -20.32 16.99
CA ILE A 464 7.85 -20.68 18.19
C ILE A 464 7.81 -19.46 19.11
N ALA A 465 6.62 -19.05 19.53
CA ALA A 465 6.37 -18.00 20.51
C ALA A 465 5.88 -18.64 21.80
N GLY A 466 6.64 -18.56 22.89
CA GLY A 466 6.32 -19.32 24.10
C GLY A 466 6.28 -20.83 23.81
N SER A 467 5.10 -21.45 23.96
CA SER A 467 4.84 -22.86 23.60
C SER A 467 4.31 -23.06 22.18
N ASP A 468 3.89 -21.99 21.51
CA ASP A 468 3.04 -22.08 20.32
C ASP A 468 3.87 -22.00 19.05
N ALA A 469 3.72 -22.99 18.16
CA ALA A 469 4.27 -22.92 16.82
C ALA A 469 3.45 -21.90 16.00
N VAL A 470 4.04 -20.74 15.75
CA VAL A 470 3.37 -19.61 15.08
C VAL A 470 3.61 -19.60 13.57
N TRP A 471 4.68 -20.24 13.11
CA TRP A 471 4.98 -20.38 11.69
C TRP A 471 5.82 -21.61 11.40
N GLU A 472 5.57 -22.23 10.24
CA GLU A 472 6.32 -23.37 9.73
C GLU A 472 6.43 -23.25 8.21
N GLN A 473 7.60 -23.61 7.69
CA GLN A 473 7.84 -23.74 6.25
C GLN A 473 8.79 -24.91 6.00
N GLU A 474 8.57 -25.64 4.92
CA GLU A 474 9.41 -26.74 4.48
C GLU A 474 9.74 -26.65 2.99
N GLY A 475 10.79 -27.36 2.57
CA GLY A 475 11.20 -27.42 1.18
C GLY A 475 12.15 -28.57 0.88
N ILE A 476 12.27 -28.89 -0.41
CA ILE A 476 13.16 -29.93 -0.95
C ILE A 476 14.45 -29.26 -1.42
N GLY A 477 15.59 -29.92 -1.25
CA GLY A 477 16.91 -29.41 -1.59
C GLY A 477 17.50 -28.48 -0.53
N ALA A 478 18.44 -27.62 -0.91
CA ALA A 478 19.01 -26.64 0.01
C ALA A 478 18.01 -25.52 0.33
N PRO A 479 17.96 -25.02 1.59
CA PRO A 479 17.14 -23.87 1.92
C PRO A 479 17.62 -22.61 1.18
N PRO A 480 16.74 -21.65 0.87
CA PRO A 480 17.14 -20.39 0.25
C PRO A 480 17.96 -19.53 1.22
N GLU A 481 18.92 -18.75 0.71
CA GLU A 481 19.78 -17.89 1.55
C GLU A 481 19.00 -16.92 2.45
N ARG A 482 17.79 -16.55 2.04
CA ARG A 482 16.86 -15.75 2.84
C ARG A 482 15.47 -16.40 2.87
N LEU A 483 14.96 -16.60 4.06
CA LEU A 483 13.56 -16.93 4.31
C LEU A 483 12.80 -15.72 4.82
N LYS A 484 11.56 -15.55 4.34
CA LYS A 484 10.67 -14.46 4.73
C LYS A 484 9.37 -15.04 5.24
N TRP A 485 9.05 -14.71 6.48
CA TRP A 485 7.74 -14.96 7.07
C TRP A 485 6.93 -13.66 7.03
N GLN A 486 5.88 -13.63 6.22
CA GLN A 486 4.88 -12.57 6.27
C GLN A 486 3.90 -12.84 7.42
N LEU A 487 3.80 -11.91 8.38
CA LEU A 487 2.93 -12.05 9.53
C LEU A 487 1.53 -11.57 9.15
N ASP A 488 0.58 -12.50 9.04
CA ASP A 488 -0.85 -12.19 8.95
C ASP A 488 -1.44 -11.91 10.34
N ASP A 489 -2.71 -11.44 10.39
CA ASP A 489 -3.37 -11.09 11.65
C ASP A 489 -3.39 -12.25 12.66
N ALA A 490 -3.56 -13.49 12.17
CA ALA A 490 -3.61 -14.68 13.02
C ALA A 490 -2.23 -15.01 13.61
N ALA A 491 -1.16 -14.85 12.83
CA ALA A 491 0.22 -14.95 13.30
C ALA A 491 0.54 -13.86 14.34
N ILE A 492 0.19 -12.61 14.06
CA ILE A 492 0.41 -11.48 14.98
C ILE A 492 -0.33 -11.71 16.30
N GLU A 493 -1.58 -12.17 16.25
CA GLU A 493 -2.38 -12.46 17.44
C GLU A 493 -1.78 -13.61 18.27
N ARG A 494 -1.37 -14.72 17.63
CA ARG A 494 -0.73 -15.85 18.33
C ARG A 494 0.60 -15.44 18.97
N VAL A 495 1.44 -14.68 18.27
CA VAL A 495 2.69 -14.14 18.83
C VAL A 495 2.38 -13.22 20.00
N GLY A 496 1.48 -12.26 19.83
CA GLY A 496 1.12 -11.25 20.83
C GLY A 496 0.57 -11.84 22.14
N ARG A 497 -0.22 -12.91 22.06
CA ARG A 497 -0.72 -13.64 23.23
C ARG A 497 0.37 -14.43 23.96
N SER A 498 1.40 -14.87 23.25
CA SER A 498 2.38 -15.85 23.75
C SER A 498 3.66 -15.25 24.34
N ILE A 499 3.97 -13.99 24.04
CA ILE A 499 5.21 -13.33 24.50
C ILE A 499 5.00 -12.37 25.67
N GLY A 500 6.05 -12.08 26.44
CA GLY A 500 6.09 -10.99 27.43
C GLY A 500 6.31 -9.59 26.83
N THR A 501 6.59 -8.58 27.67
CA THR A 501 6.97 -7.21 27.22
C THR A 501 8.34 -7.16 26.57
N ALA A 502 9.27 -7.99 27.03
CA ALA A 502 10.55 -8.27 26.40
C ALA A 502 10.77 -9.78 26.40
N ASP A 503 10.92 -10.36 25.20
CA ASP A 503 10.98 -11.80 25.00
C ASP A 503 11.78 -12.14 23.73
N SER A 504 11.79 -13.41 23.34
CA SER A 504 12.32 -13.85 22.06
C SER A 504 11.51 -14.99 21.45
N LEU A 505 11.41 -15.00 20.13
CA LEU A 505 10.87 -16.13 19.40
C LEU A 505 11.97 -17.15 19.16
N ARG A 506 11.69 -18.41 19.47
CA ARG A 506 12.61 -19.51 19.20
C ARG A 506 12.46 -19.95 17.75
N CYS A 507 13.52 -19.79 16.98
CA CYS A 507 13.58 -20.13 15.56
C CYS A 507 14.43 -21.39 15.39
N VAL A 508 13.86 -22.46 14.85
CA VAL A 508 14.51 -23.75 14.68
C VAL A 508 14.48 -24.13 13.21
N ILE A 509 15.64 -24.39 12.62
CA ILE A 509 15.74 -25.00 11.28
C ILE A 509 16.31 -26.41 11.41
N THR A 510 15.68 -27.36 10.72
CA THR A 510 16.11 -28.75 10.60
C THR A 510 16.50 -29.01 9.16
N LEU A 511 17.75 -29.40 8.93
CA LEU A 511 18.28 -29.75 7.61
C LEU A 511 18.45 -31.27 7.55
N THR A 512 17.96 -31.89 6.48
CA THR A 512 18.08 -33.34 6.24
C THR A 512 19.08 -33.55 5.09
N PRO A 513 20.33 -33.93 5.37
CA PRO A 513 21.32 -34.19 4.32
C PRO A 513 20.96 -35.43 3.50
N LYS A 514 21.48 -35.53 2.28
CA LYS A 514 21.35 -36.76 1.46
C LYS A 514 22.07 -37.98 2.07
N SER A 515 23.02 -37.75 2.96
CA SER A 515 23.74 -38.79 3.69
C SER A 515 24.18 -38.26 5.06
N GLY A 516 23.90 -39.01 6.13
CA GLY A 516 24.23 -38.64 7.51
C GLY A 516 23.00 -38.25 8.33
N GLU A 517 23.24 -37.78 9.56
CA GLU A 517 22.20 -37.40 10.51
C GLU A 517 21.63 -36.00 10.22
N PRO A 518 20.34 -35.73 10.53
CA PRO A 518 19.76 -34.40 10.44
C PRO A 518 20.50 -33.37 11.30
N VAL A 519 20.65 -32.16 10.75
CA VAL A 519 21.31 -31.04 11.43
C VAL A 519 20.25 -30.06 11.90
N VAL A 520 20.15 -29.87 13.22
CA VAL A 520 19.26 -28.87 13.83
C VAL A 520 20.07 -27.64 14.22
N ARG A 521 19.54 -26.45 13.93
CA ARG A 521 20.05 -25.16 14.40
C ARG A 521 18.94 -24.36 15.02
N GLU A 522 19.26 -23.69 16.11
CA GLU A 522 18.33 -22.88 16.88
C GLU A 522 18.93 -21.50 17.12
N THR A 523 18.09 -20.47 17.04
CA THR A 523 18.43 -19.10 17.41
C THR A 523 17.22 -18.42 18.03
N ALA A 524 17.47 -17.36 18.80
CA ALA A 524 16.44 -16.50 19.33
C ALA A 524 16.30 -15.24 18.46
N MET A 525 15.08 -14.90 18.05
CA MET A 525 14.74 -13.62 17.44
C MET A 525 14.16 -12.69 18.50
N PRO A 526 14.78 -11.53 18.79
CA PRO A 526 14.25 -10.61 19.78
C PRO A 526 12.83 -10.13 19.42
N ALA A 527 11.94 -10.17 20.42
CA ALA A 527 10.57 -9.69 20.28
C ALA A 527 10.21 -8.80 21.48
N THR A 528 9.68 -7.61 21.22
CA THR A 528 9.22 -6.69 22.26
C THR A 528 7.74 -6.43 22.10
N LYS A 529 7.01 -6.32 23.21
CA LYS A 529 5.60 -5.95 23.23
C LYS A 529 5.39 -4.66 24.01
N ILE A 530 4.96 -3.63 23.31
CA ILE A 530 4.62 -2.32 23.84
C ILE A 530 3.15 -2.34 24.25
N LEU A 531 2.85 -2.00 25.50
CA LEU A 531 1.48 -1.87 25.98
C LEU A 531 1.05 -0.41 25.79
N GLN A 532 -0.02 -0.16 25.03
CA GLN A 532 -0.55 1.19 24.90
C GLN A 532 -1.18 1.65 26.22
N PRO A 533 -0.93 2.90 26.65
CA PRO A 533 -1.46 3.42 27.92
C PRO A 533 -2.92 3.87 27.81
N TYR A 534 -3.55 3.72 26.64
CA TYR A 534 -4.93 4.12 26.37
C TYR A 534 -5.73 2.96 25.78
N GLU A 535 -7.05 3.04 25.97
CA GLU A 535 -8.03 2.17 25.34
C GLU A 535 -8.55 2.84 24.06
N VAL A 536 -8.62 2.10 22.96
CA VAL A 536 -9.22 2.57 21.71
C VAL A 536 -10.66 2.08 21.66
N SER A 537 -11.61 3.00 21.59
CA SER A 537 -13.01 2.68 21.35
C SER A 537 -13.36 2.93 19.88
N ARG A 538 -13.72 1.87 19.15
CA ARG A 538 -14.12 1.93 17.74
C ARG A 538 -15.62 1.72 17.60
N LEU A 539 -16.26 2.69 16.95
CA LEU A 539 -17.67 2.59 16.60
C LEU A 539 -17.77 2.32 15.10
N SER A 540 -17.85 1.04 14.71
CA SER A 540 -18.12 0.69 13.31
C SER A 540 -19.61 0.86 13.05
N LEU A 541 -19.94 1.74 12.10
CA LEU A 541 -21.31 2.19 11.86
C LEU A 541 -21.75 1.90 10.44
N ILE A 542 -22.89 1.21 10.31
CA ILE A 542 -23.77 1.34 9.13
C ILE A 542 -24.90 2.28 9.57
N VAL A 543 -24.58 3.57 9.68
CA VAL A 543 -25.52 4.58 10.20
C VAL A 543 -26.54 5.03 9.17
N PHE A 544 -26.14 5.02 7.91
CA PHE A 544 -26.96 5.47 6.81
C PHE A 544 -27.88 4.35 6.36
N ASP A 545 -29.12 4.73 6.07
CA ASP A 545 -30.06 3.81 5.46
C ASP A 545 -29.64 3.51 4.01
N PHE A 546 -30.16 2.42 3.44
CA PHE A 546 -29.79 1.98 2.09
C PHE A 546 -30.01 3.10 1.06
N ASP A 547 -28.95 3.50 0.34
CA ASP A 547 -28.94 4.56 -0.68
C ASP A 547 -29.44 5.93 -0.18
N ARG A 548 -29.18 6.25 1.10
CA ARG A 548 -29.63 7.48 1.74
C ARG A 548 -28.53 8.16 2.55
N ALA A 549 -28.60 9.48 2.66
CA ALA A 549 -27.67 10.28 3.48
C ALA A 549 -28.19 10.54 4.89
N ASP A 550 -29.41 10.10 5.24
CA ASP A 550 -29.98 10.27 6.56
C ASP A 550 -29.80 9.03 7.46
N ILE A 551 -29.60 9.32 8.75
CA ILE A 551 -29.50 8.32 9.81
C ILE A 551 -30.91 8.10 10.39
N ASN A 552 -31.39 6.86 10.36
CA ASN A 552 -32.69 6.50 10.95
C ASN A 552 -32.70 6.68 12.48
N MET A 553 -33.89 6.73 13.09
CA MET A 553 -34.03 7.03 14.53
C MET A 553 -33.31 6.03 15.43
N GLN A 554 -33.30 4.75 15.05
CA GLN A 554 -32.64 3.68 15.81
C GLN A 554 -31.11 3.87 15.82
N ASN A 555 -30.53 4.11 14.64
CA ASN A 555 -29.10 4.40 14.48
C ASN A 555 -28.71 5.71 15.19
N ARG A 556 -29.57 6.74 15.20
CA ARG A 556 -29.34 7.97 15.97
C ARG A 556 -29.26 7.71 17.47
N ARG A 557 -30.22 6.97 18.04
CA ARG A 557 -30.22 6.62 19.48
C ARG A 557 -28.97 5.86 19.87
N MET A 558 -28.55 4.93 19.02
CA MET A 558 -27.33 4.15 19.20
C MET A 558 -26.07 5.03 19.23
N VAL A 559 -25.89 5.91 18.22
CA VAL A 559 -24.78 6.88 18.21
C VAL A 559 -24.81 7.77 19.44
N SER A 560 -25.98 8.32 19.80
CA SER A 560 -26.13 9.17 20.99
C SER A 560 -25.76 8.42 22.27
N SER A 561 -26.18 7.16 22.43
CA SER A 561 -25.85 6.34 23.60
C SER A 561 -24.35 6.05 23.73
N PHE A 562 -23.69 5.74 22.60
CA PHE A 562 -22.25 5.50 22.57
C PHE A 562 -21.46 6.76 22.90
N VAL A 563 -21.80 7.88 22.27
CA VAL A 563 -21.14 9.17 22.49
C VAL A 563 -21.34 9.63 23.92
N ALA A 564 -22.56 9.54 24.46
CA ALA A 564 -22.85 9.91 25.84
C ALA A 564 -22.08 9.04 26.86
N GLY A 565 -21.88 7.75 26.57
CA GLY A 565 -21.07 6.87 27.40
C GLY A 565 -19.56 7.11 27.30
N SER A 566 -19.09 7.77 26.24
CA SER A 566 -17.66 7.97 25.95
C SER A 566 -17.15 9.37 26.33
N ILE A 567 -18.04 10.33 26.61
CA ILE A 567 -17.69 11.71 26.96
C ILE A 567 -17.84 11.89 28.49
N ALA A 568 -16.74 12.24 29.15
CA ALA A 568 -16.71 12.66 30.54
C ALA A 568 -16.71 14.19 30.65
N THR A 569 -16.94 14.73 31.85
CA THR A 569 -16.88 16.18 32.13
C THR A 569 -15.53 16.83 31.82
N SER A 570 -14.46 16.04 31.76
CA SER A 570 -13.10 16.50 31.39
C SER A 570 -12.73 16.22 29.93
N SER A 571 -13.66 15.71 29.11
CA SER A 571 -13.39 15.42 27.71
C SER A 571 -13.29 16.71 26.89
N THR A 572 -12.26 16.82 26.06
CA THR A 572 -12.13 17.86 25.03
C THR A 572 -12.53 17.27 23.69
N ALA A 573 -13.47 17.92 22.99
CA ALA A 573 -13.89 17.54 21.66
C ALA A 573 -13.26 18.49 20.63
N SER A 574 -12.58 17.93 19.64
CA SER A 574 -12.04 18.63 18.46
C SER A 574 -12.63 17.95 17.22
N ILE A 575 -13.02 18.72 16.21
CA ILE A 575 -13.55 18.21 14.93
C ILE A 575 -12.49 18.35 13.86
#